data_AF-A0A3E0VRR3-F1
#
_entry.id   AF-A0A3E0VRR3-F1
#
_cell.length_a   1.000
_cell.length_b   1.000
_cell.length_c   1.000
_cell.angle_alpha   90.00
_cell.angle_beta   90.00
_cell.angle_gamma   90.00
#
_symmetry.space_group_name_H-M   'P 1'
#
loop_
_entity.id
_entity.type
_entity.pdbx_description
1 polymer ?
#
loop_
_entity_poly.entity_id
_entity_poly.type
_entity_poly.pdbx_seq_one_letter_code
_entity_poly.pdbx_strand_id
1 'polypeptide(L)' 'MIAPVGPEYTRTVHHSGNRFFATAEMAEIFSAQAERTVQSGQTELIPLLHSSGVELLLVSPQTVFAVVTIEVGRPKVL' A
#
# COMPACT_ATOMS: atom_id res chain seq x y z
N MET A 1 -10.77 -27.61 11.63
CA MET A 1 -10.25 -27.06 10.37
C MET A 1 -10.18 -25.55 10.53
N ILE A 2 -8.99 -24.95 10.45
CA ILE A 2 -8.82 -23.50 10.52
C ILE A 2 -9.04 -22.99 9.09
N ALA A 3 -10.04 -22.14 8.87
CA ALA A 3 -10.24 -21.52 7.56
C ALA A 3 -8.95 -20.76 7.18
N PRO A 4 -8.50 -20.78 5.92
CA PRO A 4 -7.39 -19.95 5.50
C PRO A 4 -7.76 -18.49 5.79
N VAL A 5 -6.94 -17.85 6.63
CA VAL A 5 -7.08 -16.41 6.88
C VAL A 5 -6.69 -15.75 5.56
N GLY A 6 -7.67 -15.11 4.90
CA GLY A 6 -7.40 -14.31 3.71
C GLY A 6 -6.37 -13.22 4.00
N PRO A 7 -5.81 -12.57 2.96
CA PRO A 7 -4.81 -11.53 3.14
C PRO A 7 -5.29 -10.43 4.11
N GLU A 8 -4.47 -10.13 5.13
CA GLU A 8 -4.77 -9.09 6.10
C GLU A 8 -4.33 -7.71 5.57
N TYR A 9 -5.29 -6.88 5.19
CA TYR A 9 -5.06 -5.52 4.71
C TYR A 9 -4.84 -4.55 5.88
N THR A 10 -3.64 -4.59 6.45
CA THR A 10 -3.25 -3.84 7.66
C THR A 10 -2.48 -2.54 7.36
N ARG A 11 -2.37 -2.14 6.10
CA ARG A 11 -1.70 -0.90 5.69
C ARG A 11 -2.60 -0.03 4.84
N THR A 12 -2.54 1.28 5.06
CA THR A 12 -3.05 2.29 4.14
C THR A 12 -1.88 2.99 3.45
N VAL A 13 -1.84 2.94 2.13
CA VAL A 13 -0.95 3.77 1.30
C VAL A 13 -1.71 5.03 0.88
N HIS A 14 -1.18 6.20 1.23
CA HIS A 14 -1.68 7.50 0.82
C HIS A 14 -0.86 8.02 -0.36
N HIS A 15 -1.50 8.27 -1.50
CA HIS A 15 -0.84 8.78 -2.71
C HIS A 15 -1.80 9.66 -3.51
N SER A 16 -1.36 10.87 -3.90
CA SER A 16 -2.14 11.81 -4.73
C SER A 16 -3.58 12.05 -4.27
N GLY A 17 -3.80 12.11 -2.95
CA GLY A 17 -5.13 12.26 -2.35
C GLY A 17 -5.96 10.97 -2.22
N ASN A 18 -5.49 9.86 -2.77
CA ASN A 18 -6.14 8.54 -2.69
C ASN A 18 -5.60 7.71 -1.52
N ARG A 19 -6.41 6.72 -1.11
CA ARG A 19 -6.09 5.78 -0.03
C ARG A 19 -6.27 4.35 -0.54
N PHE A 20 -5.21 3.55 -0.43
CA PHE A 20 -5.20 2.16 -0.87
C PHE A 20 -4.95 1.24 0.32
N PHE A 21 -5.86 0.28 0.52
CA PHE A 21 -5.76 -0.69 1.61
C PHE A 21 -4.98 -1.91 1.13
N ALA A 22 -3.73 -2.03 1.58
CA ALA A 22 -2.79 -3.05 1.16
C ALA A 22 -2.41 -3.98 2.33
N THR A 23 -1.86 -5.14 1.99
CA THR A 23 -1.19 -5.98 2.98
C THR A 23 0.10 -5.30 3.45
N ALA A 24 0.66 -5.75 4.57
CA ALA A 24 1.95 -5.26 5.06
C ALA A 24 3.05 -5.43 3.99
N GLU A 25 3.14 -6.61 3.38
CA GLU A 25 4.10 -6.95 2.35
C GLU A 25 3.99 -6.05 1.11
N MET A 26 2.78 -5.87 0.57
CA MET A 26 2.60 -5.06 -0.65
C MET A 26 2.89 -3.58 -0.39
N ALA A 27 2.55 -3.05 0.78
CA ALA A 27 2.88 -1.68 1.14
C ALA A 27 4.39 -1.48 1.33
N GLU A 28 5.10 -2.48 1.86
CA GLU A 28 6.56 -2.45 2.00
C GLU A 28 7.25 -2.48 0.63
N ILE A 29 6.85 -3.38 -0.27
CA ILE A 29 7.35 -3.45 -1.64
C ILE A 29 7.16 -2.11 -2.37
N PHE A 30 5.95 -1.54 -2.27
CA PHE A 30 5.64 -0.25 -2.86
C PHE A 30 6.54 0.86 -2.28
N SER A 31 6.67 0.93 -0.94
CA SER A 31 7.45 1.98 -0.28
C SER A 31 8.91 1.92 -0.67
N ALA A 32 9.50 0.72 -0.66
CA ALA A 32 10.90 0.52 -1.04
C ALA A 32 11.16 0.90 -2.50
N GLN A 33 10.23 0.60 -3.42
CA GLN A 33 10.38 1.06 -4.81
C GLN A 33 10.21 2.58 -4.91
N ALA A 34 9.18 3.14 -4.29
CA ALA A 34 8.89 4.57 -4.35
C ALA A 34 10.04 5.42 -3.78
N GLU A 35 10.61 5.02 -2.64
CA GLU A 35 11.78 5.67 -2.06
C GLU A 35 12.99 5.62 -2.99
N ARG A 36 13.25 4.46 -3.61
CA ARG A 36 14.35 4.33 -4.58
C ARG A 36 14.15 5.23 -5.79
N THR A 37 12.94 5.28 -6.36
CA THR A 37 12.60 6.13 -7.52
C THR A 37 12.77 7.62 -7.18
N VAL A 38 12.33 8.04 -5.98
CA VAL A 38 12.51 9.42 -5.51
C VAL A 38 14.00 9.74 -5.32
N GLN A 39 14.76 8.87 -4.65
CA GLN A 39 16.18 9.05 -4.37
C GLN A 39 17.04 9.05 -5.65
N SER A 40 16.64 8.29 -6.67
CA SER A 40 17.35 8.24 -7.95
C SER A 40 17.01 9.41 -8.89
N GLY A 41 16.08 10.30 -8.51
CA GLY A 41 15.66 11.41 -9.35
C GLY A 41 14.83 10.96 -10.56
N GLN A 42 14.28 9.75 -10.53
CA GLN A 42 13.55 9.15 -11.65
C GLN A 42 12.04 9.35 -11.52
N THR A 43 11.33 9.11 -12.62
CA THR A 43 9.87 9.03 -12.64
C THR A 43 9.45 7.67 -13.16
N GLU A 44 8.58 6.98 -12.42
CA GLU A 44 8.16 5.60 -12.70
C GLU A 44 6.69 5.38 -12.33
N LEU A 45 6.00 4.48 -13.02
CA LEU A 45 4.72 3.93 -12.59
C LEU A 45 4.96 2.68 -11.75
N ILE A 46 4.63 2.75 -10.46
CA ILE A 46 4.85 1.66 -9.52
C ILE A 46 3.53 0.94 -9.25
N PRO A 47 3.44 -0.38 -9.47
CA PRO A 47 2.24 -1.14 -9.15
C PRO A 47 2.06 -1.30 -7.64
N LEU A 48 0.82 -1.17 -7.18
CA LEU A 48 0.39 -1.50 -5.83
C LEU A 48 -0.77 -2.48 -5.90
N LEU A 49 -0.59 -3.69 -5.36
CA LEU A 49 -1.69 -4.61 -5.12
C LEU A 49 -2.38 -4.23 -3.81
N HIS A 50 -3.68 -3.93 -3.89
CA HIS A 50 -4.53 -3.56 -2.76
C HIS A 50 -5.85 -4.33 -2.78
N SER A 51 -6.71 -4.11 -1.79
CA SER A 51 -7.96 -4.85 -1.59
C SER A 51 -8.97 -4.78 -2.74
N SER A 52 -8.84 -3.83 -3.65
CA SER A 52 -9.76 -3.67 -4.80
C SER A 52 -9.13 -4.04 -6.15
N GLY A 53 -7.87 -4.49 -6.15
CA GLY A 53 -7.15 -4.84 -7.38
C GLY A 53 -5.73 -4.28 -7.40
N VAL A 54 -5.22 -4.03 -8.61
CA VAL A 54 -3.91 -3.44 -8.84
C VAL A 54 -4.09 -2.00 -9.31
N GLU A 55 -3.35 -1.08 -8.71
CA GLU A 55 -3.27 0.32 -9.14
C GLU A 55 -1.85 0.65 -9.61
N LEU A 56 -1.72 1.51 -10.64
CA LEU A 56 -0.42 2.03 -11.09
C LEU A 56 -0.22 3.46 -10.60
N LEU A 57 0.66 3.64 -9.63
CA LEU A 57 0.90 4.92 -8.98
C LEU A 57 2.12 5.61 -9.58
N LEU A 58 1.91 6.82 -10.13
CA LEU A 58 2.99 7.65 -10.64
C LEU A 58 3.85 8.18 -9.49
N VAL A 59 5.13 7.82 -9.47
CA VAL A 59 6.12 8.31 -8.51
C VAL A 59 7.19 9.07 -9.26
N SER A 60 7.47 10.27 -8.77
CA SER A 60 8.44 11.23 -9.28
C SER A 60 9.27 11.79 -8.11
N PRO A 61 10.35 12.54 -8.34
CA PRO A 61 11.17 13.09 -7.25
C PRO A 61 10.41 14.06 -6.35
N GLN A 62 9.27 14.61 -6.80
CA GLN A 62 8.41 15.49 -6.04
C GLN A 62 7.24 14.76 -5.36
N THR A 63 7.10 13.45 -5.58
CA THR A 63 6.00 12.67 -5.00
C THR A 63 6.15 12.58 -3.49
N VAL A 64 5.08 12.94 -2.78
CA VAL A 64 4.92 12.70 -1.35
C VAL A 64 3.88 11.60 -1.18
N PHE A 65 4.23 10.57 -0.40
CA PHE A 65 3.34 9.48 -0.04
C PHE A 65 3.52 9.13 1.44
N ALA A 66 2.57 8.40 2.00
CA ALA A 66 2.67 7.89 3.37
C ALA A 66 2.12 6.47 3.44
N VAL A 67 2.74 5.64 4.28
CA VAL A 67 2.24 4.30 4.62
C VAL A 67 1.95 4.25 6.11
N VAL A 68 0.71 3.89 6.46
CA VAL A 68 0.22 3.88 7.84
C VAL A 68 -0.29 2.50 8.20
N THR A 69 0.08 2.00 9.38
CA THR A 69 -0.52 0.81 9.97
C THR A 69 -1.92 1.11 10.45
N ILE A 70 -2.88 0.27 10.07
CA ILE A 70 -4.27 0.35 10.55
C ILE A 70 -4.60 -0.89 11.38
N GLU A 71 -5.32 -0.69 12.47
CA GLU A 71 -5.93 -1.79 13.21
C GLU A 71 -7.17 -2.27 12.44
N VAL A 72 -7.18 -3.55 12.06
CA VAL A 72 -8.39 -4.20 11.54
C VAL A 72 -9.17 -4.71 12.74
N GLY A 73 -10.17 -3.94 13.18
CA GLY A 73 -11.08 -4.40 14.23
C GLY A 73 -11.79 -5.68 13.80
N ARG A 74 -11.64 -6.77 14.56
CA ARG A 74 -12.52 -7.93 14.40
C ARG A 74 -13.95 -7.46 14.67
N PRO A 75 -14.94 -7.77 13.81
CA PRO A 75 -16.32 -7.44 14.13
C PRO A 75 -16.66 -8.06 15.48
N LYS A 76 -17.18 -7.24 16.41
CA LYS A 76 -17.81 -7.74 17.63
C LYS A 76 -18.98 -8.60 17.16
N VAL A 77 -18.87 -9.92 17.34
CA VAL A 77 -20.03 -10.80 17.25
C VAL A 77 -20.90 -10.42 18.44
N LEU A 78 -21.97 -9.69 18.18
CA LEU A 78 -23.06 -9.44 19.12
C LEU A 78 -23.93 -10.70 19.23
#